data_AF-A0A5D4RUG0-F1
#
_entry.id   AF-A0A5D4RUG0-F1
#
_cell.length_a   1.000
_cell.length_b   1.000
_cell.length_c   1.000
_cell.angle_alpha   90.00
_cell.angle_beta   90.00
_cell.angle_gamma   90.00
#
_symmetry.space_group_name_H-M   'P 1'
#
loop_
_entity.id
_entity.type
_entity.pdbx_description
1 polymer ?
#
loop_
_entity_poly.entity_id
_entity_poly.type
_entity_poly.pdbx_seq_one_letter_code
_entity_poly.pdbx_strand_id
1 'polypeptide(L)'
;MEIPVIEELLRILMIAVMCNQLVMAFAIFVVKEYWVPRFERSMNEPPQTTFQRIENGLHYSIWATGYWIHKRVAGRKWIVQKSLFLLYMLVELIVFILVYQVFFLVWEIVFYV
;
A
#
# COMPACT_ATOMS: atom_id res chain seq x y z
N MET A 1 13.92 -24.98 -7.70
CA MET A 1 12.81 -24.73 -6.75
C MET A 1 11.56 -25.22 -7.45
N GLU A 2 10.76 -26.08 -6.81
CA GLU A 2 9.57 -26.65 -7.45
C GLU A 2 8.50 -25.57 -7.67
N ILE A 3 7.78 -25.62 -8.80
CA ILE A 3 6.70 -24.67 -9.15
C ILE A 3 5.72 -24.41 -7.98
N PRO A 4 5.23 -25.43 -7.22
CA PRO A 4 4.35 -25.19 -6.08
C PRO A 4 4.99 -24.36 -4.96
N VAL A 5 6.30 -24.52 -4.70
CA VAL A 5 7.03 -23.75 -3.68
C VAL A 5 7.14 -22.28 -4.08
N ILE A 6 7.36 -22.02 -5.38
CA ILE A 6 7.42 -20.64 -5.91
C ILE A 6 6.04 -19.98 -5.81
N GLU A 7 4.98 -20.70 -6.16
CA GLU A 7 3.61 -20.21 -6.06
C GLU A 7 3.25 -19.82 -4.62
N GLU A 8 3.54 -20.68 -3.65
CA GLU A 8 3.28 -20.41 -2.23
C GLU A 8 4.06 -19.18 -1.75
N LEU A 9 5.32 -19.04 -2.13
CA LEU A 9 6.13 -17.87 -1.81
C LEU A 9 5.54 -16.58 -2.40
N LEU A 10 5.05 -16.62 -3.64
CA LEU A 10 4.37 -15.50 -4.26
C LEU A 10 3.05 -15.15 -3.57
N ARG A 11 2.26 -16.16 -3.14
CA ARG A 11 1.01 -15.94 -2.39
C ARG A 11 1.29 -15.18 -1.10
N ILE A 12 2.27 -15.64 -0.34
CA ILE A 12 2.67 -15.01 0.93
C ILE A 12 3.19 -13.59 0.67
N LEU A 13 4.04 -13.41 -0.34
CA LEU A 13 4.61 -12.10 -0.67
C LEU A 13 3.53 -11.08 -1.05
N MET A 14 2.58 -11.46 -1.91
CA MET A 14 1.49 -10.57 -2.32
C MET A 14 0.60 -10.20 -1.14
N ILE A 15 0.23 -11.18 -0.30
CA ILE A 15 -0.57 -10.92 0.91
C ILE A 15 0.18 -9.97 1.85
N ALA A 16 1.47 -10.20 2.07
CA ALA A 16 2.29 -9.34 2.92
C ALA A 16 2.33 -7.89 2.40
N VAL A 17 2.50 -7.69 1.08
CA VAL A 17 2.48 -6.36 0.46
C VAL A 17 1.11 -5.70 0.63
N MET A 18 0.02 -6.41 0.37
CA MET A 18 -1.36 -5.90 0.50
C MET A 18 -1.69 -5.50 1.95
N CYS A 19 -1.38 -6.36 2.92
CA CYS A 19 -1.55 -6.07 4.33
C CYS A 19 -0.75 -4.85 4.76
N ASN A 20 0.50 -4.75 4.29
CA ASN A 20 1.38 -3.63 4.61
C ASN A 20 0.83 -2.29 4.06
N GLN A 21 0.27 -2.28 2.84
CA GLN A 21 -0.40 -1.08 2.30
C GLN A 21 -1.60 -0.66 3.15
N LEU A 22 -2.46 -1.62 3.52
CA LEU A 22 -3.64 -1.36 4.36
C LEU A 22 -3.28 -0.87 5.76
N VAL A 23 -2.26 -1.47 6.39
CA VAL A 23 -1.74 -1.04 7.69
C VAL A 23 -1.22 0.39 7.62
N MET A 24 -0.51 0.75 6.56
CA MET A 24 0.00 2.10 6.39
C MET A 24 -1.10 3.12 6.09
N ALA A 25 -2.08 2.77 5.27
CA ALA A 25 -3.27 3.59 5.06
C ALA A 25 -4.04 3.81 6.36
N PHE A 26 -4.20 2.76 7.18
CA PHE A 26 -4.80 2.87 8.50
C PHE A 26 -3.96 3.72 9.47
N ALA A 27 -2.64 3.58 9.45
CA ALA A 27 -1.73 4.36 10.28
C ALA A 27 -1.84 5.87 9.95
N ILE A 28 -1.94 6.22 8.66
CA ILE A 28 -2.21 7.59 8.22
C ILE A 28 -3.62 8.03 8.63
N PHE A 29 -4.61 7.15 8.54
CA PHE A 29 -5.95 7.45 9.00
C PHE A 29 -5.98 7.82 10.49
N VAL A 30 -5.26 7.09 11.35
CA VAL A 30 -5.25 7.30 12.80
C VAL A 30 -4.32 8.45 13.21
N VAL A 31 -3.09 8.50 12.70
CA VAL A 31 -2.02 9.40 13.13
C VAL A 31 -1.43 10.18 11.95
N LYS A 32 -2.28 10.91 11.22
CA LYS A 32 -1.86 11.66 10.02
C LYS A 32 -0.77 12.68 10.30
N GLU A 33 -0.79 13.30 11.49
CA GLU A 33 0.14 14.36 11.89
C GLU A 33 1.58 13.86 11.98
N TYR A 34 1.77 12.56 12.25
CA TYR A 34 3.09 11.93 12.26
C TYR A 34 3.49 11.41 10.88
N TRP A 35 2.58 10.71 10.20
CA TRP A 35 2.91 10.02 8.95
C TRP A 35 2.97 10.95 7.74
N VAL A 36 2.02 11.89 7.58
CA VAL A 36 1.93 12.75 6.39
C VAL A 36 3.20 13.60 6.20
N PRO A 37 3.74 14.30 7.22
CA PRO A 37 4.98 15.06 7.05
C PRO A 37 6.18 14.17 6.70
N ARG A 38 6.16 12.92 7.14
CA ARG A 38 7.23 11.93 6.88
C ARG A 38 7.22 11.48 5.41
N PHE A 39 6.03 11.26 4.86
CA PHE A 39 5.84 11.05 3.42
C PHE A 39 6.22 12.29 2.60
N GLU A 40 5.81 13.48 3.04
CA GLU A 40 6.17 14.73 2.35
C GLU A 40 7.68 14.95 2.31
N ARG A 41 8.38 14.73 3.43
CA ARG A 41 9.84 14.80 3.50
C ARG A 41 10.47 13.78 2.56
N SER A 42 9.99 12.54 2.62
CA SER A 42 10.48 11.46 1.78
C SER A 42 10.34 11.73 0.29
N MET A 43 9.32 12.50 -0.13
CA MET A 43 9.03 12.76 -1.53
C MET A 43 9.69 14.02 -2.09
N ASN A 44 10.01 14.99 -1.23
CA ASN A 44 10.44 16.31 -1.64
C ASN A 44 11.89 16.63 -1.27
N GLU A 45 12.47 15.92 -0.29
CA GLU A 45 13.81 16.19 0.22
C GLU A 45 14.76 15.01 -0.07
N PRO A 46 16.03 15.28 -0.42
CA PRO A 46 17.03 14.23 -0.56
C PRO A 46 17.31 13.58 0.81
N PRO A 47 17.50 12.24 0.86
CA PRO A 47 17.77 11.56 2.12
C PRO A 47 19.13 11.97 2.67
N GLN A 48 19.17 12.35 3.95
CA GLN A 48 20.40 12.76 4.64
C GLN A 48 21.13 11.57 5.29
N THR A 49 20.44 10.45 5.48
CA THR A 49 20.98 9.24 6.13
C THR A 49 20.61 7.98 5.36
N THR A 50 21.37 6.90 5.55
CA THR A 50 21.08 5.58 4.96
C THR A 50 19.71 5.07 5.39
N PHE A 51 19.32 5.29 6.65
CA PHE A 51 17.99 4.92 7.14
C PHE A 51 16.88 5.65 6.38
N GLN A 52 16.99 6.97 6.21
CA GLN A 52 16.04 7.74 5.40
C GLN A 52 16.01 7.28 3.94
N ARG A 53 17.14 6.87 3.37
CA ARG A 53 17.17 6.34 2.00
C ARG A 53 16.33 5.08 1.85
N ILE A 54 16.43 4.16 2.81
CA ILE A 54 15.62 2.93 2.83
C ILE A 54 14.14 3.29 3.04
N GLU A 55 13.86 4.11 4.03
CA GLU A 55 12.50 4.58 4.33
C GLU A 55 11.85 5.27 3.12
N ASN A 56 12.59 6.12 2.42
CA ASN A 56 12.09 6.77 1.21
C ASN A 56 11.79 5.75 0.11
N GLY A 57 12.69 4.77 -0.08
CA GLY A 57 12.46 3.67 -1.01
C GLY A 57 11.16 2.91 -0.72
N LEU A 58 10.87 2.63 0.56
CA LEU A 58 9.63 1.98 0.99
C LEU A 58 8.40 2.87 0.79
N HIS A 59 8.49 4.17 1.09
CA HIS A 59 7.42 5.12 0.82
C HIS A 59 7.05 5.20 -0.67
N TYR A 60 8.04 5.23 -1.56
CA TYR A 60 7.80 5.30 -3.01
C TYR A 60 7.25 4.00 -3.59
N SER A 61 7.67 2.85 -3.06
CA SER A 61 7.36 1.54 -3.66
C SER A 61 6.13 0.87 -3.08
N ILE A 62 5.95 0.91 -1.75
CA ILE A 62 5.01 0.01 -1.07
C ILE A 62 3.99 0.79 -0.21
N TRP A 63 4.27 2.01 0.22
CA TRP A 63 3.43 2.71 1.21
C TRP A 63 2.69 3.96 0.70
N ALA A 64 2.75 4.26 -0.59
CA ALA A 64 2.26 5.52 -1.13
C ALA A 64 0.73 5.70 -1.14
N THR A 65 -0.05 4.61 -1.12
CA THR A 65 -1.51 4.67 -1.36
C THR A 65 -2.26 5.41 -0.26
N GLY A 66 -1.99 5.11 1.01
CA GLY A 66 -2.60 5.83 2.14
C GLY A 66 -2.32 7.34 2.11
N TYR A 67 -1.12 7.74 1.72
CA TYR A 67 -0.74 9.15 1.57
C TYR A 67 -1.44 9.79 0.36
N TRP A 68 -1.57 9.06 -0.74
CA TRP A 68 -2.34 9.50 -1.91
C TRP A 68 -3.82 9.73 -1.56
N ILE A 69 -4.45 8.80 -0.83
CA ILE A 69 -5.82 8.94 -0.34
C ILE A 69 -5.93 10.21 0.50
N HIS A 70 -5.00 10.41 1.45
CA HIS A 70 -4.97 11.60 2.30
C HIS A 70 -4.98 12.90 1.47
N LYS A 71 -4.11 13.00 0.46
CA LYS A 71 -4.03 14.17 -0.44
C LYS A 71 -5.31 14.38 -1.24
N ARG A 72 -6.00 13.32 -1.67
CA ARG A 72 -7.27 13.42 -2.42
C ARG A 72 -8.43 13.96 -1.60
N VAL A 73 -8.47 13.63 -0.32
CA VAL A 73 -9.53 14.08 0.59
C VAL A 73 -9.15 15.35 1.37
N ALA A 74 -7.91 15.84 1.19
CA ALA A 74 -7.44 17.07 1.82
C ALA A 74 -8.30 18.27 1.40
N GLY A 75 -8.55 19.19 2.33
CA GLY A 75 -9.39 20.38 2.10
C GLY A 75 -10.90 20.15 2.31
N ARG A 76 -11.34 18.92 2.60
CA ARG A 76 -12.72 18.65 3.05
C ARG A 76 -12.85 18.86 4.56
N LYS A 77 -14.08 19.07 5.05
CA LYS A 77 -14.39 19.06 6.49
C LYS A 77 -13.96 17.73 7.11
N TRP A 78 -13.50 17.75 8.36
CA TRP A 78 -12.91 16.58 9.05
C TRP A 78 -13.75 15.30 8.93
N ILE A 79 -15.06 15.37 9.18
CA ILE A 79 -15.96 14.20 9.09
C ILE A 79 -15.97 13.64 7.66
N VAL A 80 -16.18 14.51 6.66
CA VAL A 80 -16.22 14.12 5.25
C VAL A 80 -14.87 13.55 4.81
N GLN A 81 -13.77 14.13 5.28
CA GLN A 81 -12.43 13.65 5.01
C GLN A 81 -12.24 12.22 5.53
N LYS A 82 -12.63 11.95 6.79
CA LYS A 82 -12.50 10.63 7.41
C LYS A 82 -13.39 9.59 6.73
N SER A 83 -14.65 9.93 6.44
CA SER A 83 -15.57 9.02 5.75
C SER A 83 -15.09 8.66 4.34
N LEU A 84 -14.63 9.65 3.56
CA LEU A 84 -14.08 9.39 2.23
C LEU A 84 -12.79 8.58 2.31
N PHE A 85 -11.93 8.83 3.29
CA PHE A 85 -10.71 8.05 3.49
C PHE A 85 -11.04 6.56 3.73
N LEU A 86 -12.00 6.27 4.61
CA LEU A 86 -12.44 4.89 4.87
C LEU A 86 -13.06 4.24 3.62
N LEU A 87 -13.84 5.01 2.84
CA LEU A 87 -14.39 4.52 1.57
C LEU A 87 -13.27 4.17 0.58
N TYR A 88 -12.25 5.00 0.46
CA TYR A 88 -11.09 4.70 -0.38
C TYR A 88 -10.33 3.47 0.10
N MET A 89 -10.14 3.29 1.41
CA MET A 89 -9.53 2.06 1.95
C MET A 89 -10.35 0.81 1.63
N LEU A 90 -11.68 0.90 1.69
CA LEU A 90 -12.55 -0.22 1.32
C LEU A 90 -12.42 -0.57 -0.17
N VAL A 91 -12.39 0.45 -1.03
CA VAL A 91 -12.17 0.26 -2.47
C VAL A 91 -10.79 -0.34 -2.74
N GLU A 92 -9.75 0.13 -2.06
CA GLU A 92 -8.39 -0.40 -2.14
C GLU A 92 -8.34 -1.89 -1.76
N LEU A 93 -9.00 -2.30 -0.67
CA LEU A 93 -9.12 -3.69 -0.27
C LEU A 93 -9.78 -4.56 -1.35
N ILE A 94 -10.88 -4.08 -1.95
CA ILE A 94 -11.56 -4.78 -3.05
C ILE A 94 -10.60 -4.94 -4.24
N VAL A 95 -9.89 -3.87 -4.62
CA VAL A 95 -8.92 -3.90 -5.72
C VAL A 95 -7.80 -4.90 -5.44
N PHE A 96 -7.27 -4.96 -4.21
CA PHE A 96 -6.24 -5.93 -3.85
C PHE A 96 -6.71 -7.38 -3.96
N ILE A 97 -7.91 -7.69 -3.48
CA ILE A 97 -8.50 -9.02 -3.62
C ILE A 97 -8.62 -9.38 -5.11
N LEU A 98 -9.12 -8.45 -5.93
CA LEU A 98 -9.27 -8.69 -7.37
C LEU A 98 -7.92 -8.94 -8.05
N VAL A 99 -6.91 -8.11 -7.77
CA VAL A 99 -5.56 -8.27 -8.33
C VAL A 99 -4.95 -9.61 -7.91
N TYR A 100 -5.11 -10.02 -6.64
CA TYR A 100 -4.66 -11.32 -6.16
C TYR A 100 -5.29 -12.46 -6.96
N GLN A 101 -6.62 -12.45 -7.08
CA GLN A 101 -7.37 -13.51 -7.77
C GLN A 101 -6.99 -13.59 -9.26
N VAL A 102 -6.93 -12.45 -9.95
CA VAL A 102 -6.55 -12.40 -11.37
C VAL A 102 -5.12 -12.89 -11.57
N PHE A 103 -4.18 -12.50 -10.71
CA PHE A 103 -2.80 -12.95 -10.82
C PHE A 103 -2.68 -14.48 -10.70
N PHE A 104 -3.32 -15.09 -9.71
CA PHE A 104 -3.24 -16.54 -9.51
C PHE A 104 -4.06 -17.34 -10.53
N LEU A 105 -5.14 -16.77 -11.06
CA LEU A 105 -5.85 -17.36 -12.21
C LEU A 105 -4.93 -17.42 -13.44
N VAL A 106 -4.22 -16.33 -13.75
CA VAL A 106 -3.27 -16.31 -14.88
C VAL A 106 -2.10 -17.27 -14.62
N TRP A 107 -1.59 -17.32 -13.39
CA TRP A 107 -0.53 -18.26 -13.00
C TRP A 107 -0.96 -19.72 -13.25
N GLU A 108 -2.18 -20.08 -12.84
CA GLU A 108 -2.74 -21.42 -13.04
C GLU A 108 -2.79 -21.80 -14.53
N ILE A 109 -3.30 -20.89 -15.37
CA ILE A 109 -3.39 -21.08 -16.82
C ILE A 109 -2.01 -21.27 -17.46
N VAL A 110 -0.98 -20.55 -16.99
CA VAL A 110 0.35 -20.57 -17.63
C VAL A 110 1.17 -21.80 -17.25
N PHE A 111 1.04 -22.28 -16.01
CA PHE A 111 1.92 -23.32 -15.48
C PHE A 111 1.27 -24.69 -15.30
N TYR A 112 -0.06 -24.79 -15.30
CA TYR A 112 -0.78 -26.03 -15.00
C TYR A 112 -1.82 -26.44 -16.06
N VAL A 113 -2.14 -25.58 -17.03
CA VAL A 113 -3.00 -25.87 -18.19
C VAL A 113 -2.16 -25.95 -19.45
#